data_AF-A0A8S2Z9B2-F1
#
_entry.id   AF-A0A8S2Z9B2-F1
#
_cell.length_a   1.000
_cell.length_b   1.000
_cell.length_c   1.000
_cell.angle_alpha   90.00
_cell.angle_beta   90.00
_cell.angle_gamma   90.00
#
_symmetry.space_group_name_H-M   'P 1'
#
loop_
_entity.id
_entity.type
_entity.pdbx_description
1 polymer ?
#
loop_
_entity_poly.entity_id
_entity_poly.type
_entity_poly.pdbx_seq_one_letter_code
_entity_poly.pdbx_strand_id
1 'polypeptide(L)'
;VLHASDNDIEWLQRDFAVYIVNLFDTFYAAKQLNLPLGLSYLLETYCNVHTNKQKYQNADWRIRPLPDDFIHYARCDTHYLLYIHDILRNLLLESCQNNPLHLQQVYDRSRQVCQKTYRHRSFDPKAVKKLKLSP
;
A
#
# COMPACT_ATOMS: atom_id res chain seq x y z
N VAL A 1 -9.67 -2.82 2.06
CA VAL A 1 -8.88 -1.57 2.12
C VAL A 1 -7.42 -1.96 2.31
N LEU A 2 -6.51 -1.39 1.51
CA LEU A 2 -5.05 -1.57 1.68
C LEU A 2 -4.35 -0.21 1.57
N HIS A 3 -3.02 -0.20 1.75
CA HIS A 3 -2.18 0.97 1.54
C HIS A 3 -0.97 0.59 0.69
N ALA A 4 -0.85 1.20 -0.50
CA ALA A 4 0.26 0.95 -1.44
C ALA A 4 0.39 -0.53 -1.83
N SER A 5 -0.74 -1.11 -2.26
CA SER A 5 -0.96 -2.55 -2.40
C SER A 5 -0.33 -3.22 -3.62
N ASP A 6 0.47 -2.51 -4.41
CA ASP A 6 1.04 -3.01 -5.66
C ASP A 6 1.78 -4.35 -5.50
N ASN A 7 2.57 -4.51 -4.42
CA ASN A 7 3.26 -5.75 -4.12
C ASN A 7 2.32 -6.80 -3.49
N ASP A 8 1.39 -6.38 -2.63
CA ASP A 8 0.47 -7.28 -1.95
C ASP A 8 -0.38 -8.08 -2.94
N ILE A 9 -0.86 -7.42 -4.02
CA ILE A 9 -1.62 -8.10 -5.08
C ILE A 9 -0.81 -9.22 -5.74
N GLU A 10 0.46 -8.98 -6.06
CA GLU A 10 1.30 -10.00 -6.68
C GLU A 10 1.67 -11.12 -5.70
N TRP A 11 1.93 -10.79 -4.43
CA TRP A 11 2.30 -11.77 -3.41
C TRP A 11 1.13 -12.70 -3.06
N LEU A 12 -0.08 -12.15 -2.93
CA LEU A 12 -1.30 -12.92 -2.68
C LEU A 12 -1.58 -13.94 -3.80
N GLN A 13 -1.34 -13.54 -5.05
CA GLN A 13 -1.46 -14.47 -6.19
C GLN A 13 -0.38 -15.54 -6.16
N ARG A 14 0.90 -15.15 -5.96
CA ARG A 14 2.06 -16.04 -5.97
C ARG A 14 1.95 -17.13 -4.91
N ASP A 15 1.66 -16.73 -3.67
CA ASP A 15 1.82 -17.62 -2.51
C ASP A 15 0.51 -18.35 -2.17
N PHE A 16 -0.65 -17.77 -2.51
CA PHE A 16 -1.95 -18.24 -2.04
C PHE A 16 -3.05 -18.33 -3.11
N ALA A 17 -2.77 -17.95 -4.37
CA ALA A 17 -3.78 -17.88 -5.43
C ALA A 17 -5.01 -17.01 -5.05
N VAL A 18 -4.78 -15.96 -4.25
CA VAL A 18 -5.83 -15.02 -3.80
C VAL A 18 -5.91 -13.83 -4.75
N TYR A 19 -7.15 -13.44 -5.09
CA TYR A 19 -7.46 -12.29 -5.94
C TYR A 19 -8.38 -11.32 -5.19
N ILE A 20 -8.14 -10.02 -5.34
CA ILE A 20 -8.92 -8.97 -4.68
C ILE A 20 -9.85 -8.31 -5.69
N VAL A 21 -11.12 -8.18 -5.31
CA VAL A 21 -12.15 -7.41 -6.03
C VAL A 21 -12.65 -6.31 -5.10
N ASN A 22 -12.95 -5.14 -5.67
CA ASN A 22 -13.44 -3.97 -4.93
C ASN A 22 -12.44 -3.43 -3.89
N LEU A 23 -11.19 -3.24 -4.32
CA LEU A 23 -10.15 -2.63 -3.49
C LEU A 23 -10.36 -1.11 -3.40
N PHE A 24 -10.22 -0.58 -2.20
CA PHE A 24 -9.87 0.82 -1.96
C PHE A 24 -8.43 0.87 -1.43
N ASP A 25 -7.55 1.55 -2.16
CA ASP A 25 -6.17 1.76 -1.75
C ASP A 25 -5.98 3.21 -1.25
N THR A 26 -5.67 3.33 0.03
CA THR A 26 -5.46 4.62 0.70
C THR A 26 -4.26 5.40 0.14
N PHE A 27 -3.30 4.74 -0.52
CA PHE A 27 -2.21 5.41 -1.22
C PHE A 27 -2.72 6.23 -2.41
N TYR A 28 -3.62 5.67 -3.23
CA TYR A 28 -4.21 6.41 -4.36
C TYR A 28 -5.17 7.49 -3.89
N ALA A 29 -5.88 7.26 -2.79
CA ALA A 29 -6.69 8.30 -2.14
C ALA A 29 -5.84 9.49 -1.69
N ALA A 30 -4.74 9.23 -0.97
CA ALA A 30 -3.79 10.26 -0.55
C ALA A 30 -3.19 11.00 -1.75
N LYS A 31 -2.82 10.27 -2.81
CA LYS A 31 -2.31 10.86 -4.05
C LYS A 31 -3.33 11.79 -4.73
N GLN A 32 -4.59 11.37 -4.81
CA GLN A 32 -5.66 12.17 -5.39
C GLN A 32 -5.93 13.45 -4.60
N LEU A 33 -5.78 13.39 -3.27
CA LEU A 33 -5.90 14.52 -2.36
C LEU A 33 -4.62 15.37 -2.26
N ASN A 34 -3.56 15.06 -3.02
CA ASN A 34 -2.25 15.70 -2.96
C ASN A 34 -1.60 15.67 -1.56
N LEU A 35 -1.83 14.59 -0.81
CA LEU A 35 -1.25 14.35 0.51
C LEU A 35 0.08 13.56 0.38
N PRO A 36 0.97 13.64 1.38
CA PRO A 36 2.07 12.69 1.52
C PRO A 36 1.60 11.23 1.51
N LEU A 37 2.34 10.39 0.79
CA LEU A 37 1.84 9.08 0.36
C LEU A 37 2.07 7.93 1.35
N GLY A 38 2.87 8.15 2.40
CA GLY A 38 3.25 7.08 3.33
C GLY A 38 2.21 6.84 4.41
N LEU A 39 1.95 5.57 4.77
CA LEU A 39 1.02 5.21 5.85
C LEU A 39 1.33 5.90 7.19
N SER A 40 2.60 6.17 7.48
CA SER A 40 3.03 6.81 8.72
C SER A 40 2.49 8.23 8.81
N TYR A 41 2.46 8.96 7.69
CA TYR A 41 1.87 10.28 7.62
C TYR A 41 0.36 10.22 7.90
N LEU A 42 -0.35 9.26 7.31
CA LEU A 42 -1.80 9.10 7.53
C LEU A 42 -2.13 8.72 8.98
N LEU A 43 -1.34 7.83 9.58
CA LEU A 43 -1.47 7.42 10.98
C LEU A 43 -1.22 8.58 11.94
N GLU A 44 -0.16 9.36 11.71
CA GLU A 44 0.17 10.50 12.53
C GLU A 44 -0.89 11.60 12.39
N THR A 45 -1.26 11.96 11.16
CA THR A 45 -2.18 13.06 10.87
C THR A 45 -3.59 12.79 11.37
N TYR A 46 -4.11 11.58 11.17
CA TYR A 46 -5.52 11.29 11.44
C TYR A 46 -5.76 10.53 12.74
N CYS A 47 -4.76 9.78 13.23
CA CYS A 47 -4.91 8.93 14.42
C CYS A 47 -3.99 9.35 15.58
N ASN A 48 -3.09 10.33 15.39
CA ASN A 48 -2.05 10.69 16.35
C ASN A 48 -1.18 9.48 16.78
N VAL A 49 -0.91 8.58 15.83
CA VAL A 49 -0.13 7.35 16.05
C VAL A 49 1.24 7.49 15.38
N HIS A 50 2.29 7.46 16.19
CA HIS A 50 3.66 7.46 15.70
C HIS A 50 4.18 6.03 15.50
N THR A 51 4.55 5.70 14.27
CA THR A 51 5.10 4.37 13.93
C THR A 51 6.62 4.43 13.79
N ASN A 52 7.33 3.56 14.51
CA ASN A 52 8.79 3.47 14.42
C ASN A 52 9.23 2.55 13.25
N LYS A 53 8.92 2.97 12.02
CA LYS A 53 8.99 2.15 10.79
C LYS A 53 10.37 1.57 10.48
N GLN A 54 11.44 2.31 10.74
CA GLN A 54 12.78 1.94 10.29
C GLN A 54 13.29 0.61 10.90
N LYS A 55 12.83 0.25 12.10
CA LYS A 55 13.29 -0.95 12.81
C LYS A 55 12.70 -2.25 12.25
N TYR A 56 11.44 -2.24 11.78
CA TYR A 56 10.69 -3.46 11.48
C TYR A 56 10.39 -3.67 9.98
N GLN A 57 10.46 -2.61 9.16
CA GLN A 57 10.15 -2.69 7.72
C GLN A 57 11.02 -3.71 6.98
N ASN A 58 12.30 -3.85 7.36
CA ASN A 58 13.26 -4.78 6.74
C ASN A 58 13.66 -5.94 7.67
N ALA A 59 12.87 -6.22 8.70
CA ALA A 59 13.15 -7.29 9.66
C ALA A 59 12.82 -8.69 9.10
N ASP A 60 13.41 -9.74 9.68
CA ASP A 60 13.07 -11.13 9.31
C ASP A 60 11.74 -11.57 9.95
N TRP A 61 10.67 -11.51 9.16
CA TRP A 61 9.31 -11.89 9.58
C TRP A 61 9.07 -13.40 9.73
N ARG A 62 10.08 -14.23 9.44
CA ARG A 62 10.00 -15.70 9.58
C ARG A 62 10.26 -16.19 11.00
N ILE A 63 10.83 -15.35 11.88
CA ILE A 63 11.19 -15.71 13.26
C ILE A 63 9.97 -16.18 14.05
N ARG A 64 10.12 -17.24 14.86
CA ARG A 64 9.10 -17.74 15.79
C ARG A 64 9.71 -18.13 17.16
N PRO A 65 9.02 -17.88 18.29
CA PRO A 65 7.75 -17.14 18.39
C PRO A 65 7.92 -15.69 17.95
N LEU A 66 6.84 -15.07 17.46
CA LEU A 66 6.89 -13.71 16.96
C LEU A 66 6.99 -12.74 18.17
N PRO A 67 8.01 -11.87 18.26
CA PRO A 67 8.13 -10.95 19.40
C PRO A 67 6.95 -9.99 19.50
N ASP A 68 6.61 -9.54 20.72
CA ASP A 68 5.48 -8.62 20.96
C ASP A 68 5.58 -7.31 20.16
N ASP A 69 6.79 -6.80 20.00
CA ASP A 69 7.07 -5.62 19.17
C ASP A 69 6.67 -5.83 17.70
N PHE A 70 6.89 -7.03 17.14
CA PHE A 70 6.50 -7.37 15.77
C PHE A 70 4.99 -7.52 15.65
N ILE A 71 4.35 -8.10 16.67
CA ILE A 71 2.89 -8.22 16.74
C ILE A 71 2.27 -6.82 16.78
N HIS A 72 2.80 -5.93 17.62
CA HIS A 72 2.34 -4.54 17.71
C HIS A 72 2.51 -3.80 16.38
N TYR A 73 3.68 -3.92 15.76
CA TYR A 73 3.95 -3.31 14.45
C TYR A 73 2.97 -3.81 13.38
N ALA A 74 2.85 -5.13 13.22
CA ALA A 74 1.96 -5.74 12.21
C ALA A 74 0.49 -5.36 12.42
N ARG A 75 0.05 -5.24 13.69
CA ARG A 75 -1.29 -4.75 14.02
C ARG A 75 -1.48 -3.31 13.56
N CYS A 76 -0.53 -2.42 13.84
CA CYS A 76 -0.63 -1.00 13.53
C CYS A 76 -0.76 -0.71 12.02
N ASP A 77 -0.20 -1.56 11.16
CA ASP A 77 -0.33 -1.44 9.70
C ASP A 77 -1.77 -1.60 9.18
N THR A 78 -2.67 -2.20 9.96
CA THR A 78 -4.07 -2.46 9.54
C THR A 78 -5.12 -1.89 10.49
N HIS A 79 -4.83 -1.79 11.78
CA HIS A 79 -5.80 -1.46 12.83
C HIS A 79 -6.58 -0.16 12.57
N TYR A 80 -5.91 0.86 12.03
CA TYR A 80 -6.50 2.18 11.79
C TYR A 80 -6.99 2.39 10.35
N LEU A 81 -6.79 1.41 9.47
CA LEU A 81 -6.90 1.63 8.03
C LEU A 81 -8.34 1.86 7.57
N LEU A 82 -9.32 1.28 8.28
CA LEU A 82 -10.74 1.54 8.02
C LEU A 82 -11.16 2.96 8.40
N TYR A 83 -10.69 3.45 9.55
CA TYR A 83 -10.94 4.83 9.98
C TYR A 83 -10.31 5.84 9.00
N ILE A 84 -9.06 5.58 8.59
CA ILE A 84 -8.39 6.38 7.56
C ILE A 84 -9.17 6.34 6.24
N HIS A 85 -9.67 5.16 5.82
CA HIS A 85 -10.52 5.05 4.64
C HIS A 85 -11.75 5.95 4.72
N ASP A 86 -12.46 5.97 5.86
CA ASP A 86 -13.66 6.79 6.01
C ASP A 86 -13.34 8.29 5.91
N ILE A 87 -12.25 8.73 6.54
CA ILE A 87 -11.77 10.12 6.44
C ILE A 87 -11.43 10.46 4.98
N LEU A 88 -10.56 9.67 4.34
CA LEU A 88 -10.11 9.96 2.99
C LEU A 88 -11.28 9.92 2.00
N ARG A 89 -12.24 9.01 2.17
CA ARG A 89 -13.47 8.97 1.37
C ARG A 89 -14.26 10.27 1.52
N ASN A 90 -14.47 10.75 2.74
CA ASN A 90 -15.22 11.98 2.98
C ASN A 90 -14.49 13.19 2.41
N LEU A 91 -13.17 13.30 2.59
CA LEU A 91 -12.35 14.35 1.98
C LEU A 91 -12.43 14.33 0.44
N LEU A 92 -12.41 13.14 -0.17
CA LEU A 92 -12.59 13.00 -1.62
C LEU A 92 -13.95 13.53 -2.06
N LEU A 93 -15.03 13.20 -1.33
CA LEU A 93 -16.39 13.68 -1.61
C LEU A 93 -16.54 15.18 -1.40
N GLU A 94 -15.91 15.76 -0.38
CA GLU A 94 -15.93 17.21 -0.13
C GLU A 94 -15.15 17.98 -1.20
N SER A 95 -14.04 17.41 -1.67
CA SER A 95 -13.26 17.98 -2.77
C SER A 95 -13.98 17.97 -4.13
N CYS A 96 -15.15 17.32 -4.22
CA CYS A 96 -15.92 17.19 -5.46
C CYS A 96 -16.57 18.49 -5.96
N GLN A 97 -16.46 19.61 -5.24
CA GLN A 97 -16.93 20.92 -5.75
C GLN A 97 -16.35 21.26 -7.14
N ASN A 98 -15.16 20.73 -7.48
CA ASN A 98 -14.51 20.94 -8.77
C ASN A 98 -14.48 19.71 -9.70
N ASN A 99 -14.70 18.49 -9.18
CA ASN A 99 -14.74 17.26 -9.97
C ASN A 99 -15.46 16.12 -9.22
N PRO A 100 -16.67 15.70 -9.65
CA PRO A 100 -17.44 14.66 -8.96
C PRO A 100 -16.83 13.26 -9.03
N LEU A 101 -15.72 13.07 -9.76
CA LEU A 101 -15.14 11.76 -10.05
C LEU A 101 -13.93 11.40 -9.19
N HIS A 102 -13.52 12.21 -8.21
CA HIS A 102 -12.33 11.91 -7.40
C HIS A 102 -12.39 10.56 -6.70
N LEU A 103 -13.52 10.24 -6.06
CA LEU A 103 -13.70 8.93 -5.40
C LEU A 103 -13.70 7.79 -6.42
N GLN A 104 -14.36 7.98 -7.57
CA GLN A 104 -14.40 6.99 -8.64
C GLN A 104 -12.98 6.72 -9.21
N GLN A 105 -12.18 7.77 -9.41
CA GLN A 105 -10.80 7.66 -9.89
C GLN A 105 -9.94 6.83 -8.94
N VAL A 106 -10.13 6.95 -7.61
CA VAL A 106 -9.42 6.12 -6.63
C VAL A 106 -9.80 4.65 -6.78
N TYR A 107 -11.09 4.33 -6.94
CA TYR A 107 -11.54 2.96 -7.20
C TYR A 107 -11.04 2.42 -8.54
N ASP A 108 -11.03 3.24 -9.59
CA ASP A 108 -10.53 2.84 -10.91
C ASP A 108 -9.03 2.52 -10.86
N ARG A 109 -8.23 3.33 -10.16
CA ARG A 109 -6.81 3.07 -9.93
C ARG A 109 -6.59 1.83 -9.08
N SER A 110 -7.35 1.67 -8.01
CA SER A 110 -7.29 0.48 -7.14
C SER A 110 -7.65 -0.80 -7.92
N ARG A 111 -8.63 -0.72 -8.82
CA ARG A 111 -8.99 -1.79 -9.74
C ARG A 111 -7.86 -2.12 -10.72
N GLN A 112 -7.19 -1.13 -11.28
CA GLN A 112 -6.01 -1.34 -12.14
C GLN A 112 -4.90 -2.10 -11.39
N VAL A 113 -4.68 -1.80 -10.11
CA VAL A 113 -3.73 -2.55 -9.29
C VAL A 113 -4.17 -4.00 -9.08
N CYS A 114 -5.45 -4.24 -8.81
CA CYS A 114 -5.98 -5.61 -8.69
C CYS A 114 -5.88 -6.43 -9.99
N GLN A 115 -5.79 -5.77 -11.15
CA GLN A 115 -5.63 -6.43 -12.45
C GLN A 115 -4.19 -6.85 -12.75
N LYS A 116 -3.21 -6.45 -11.92
CA LYS A 116 -1.84 -6.93 -12.07
C LYS A 116 -1.80 -8.44 -11.91
N THR A 117 -0.94 -9.07 -12.69
CA THR A 117 -0.73 -10.52 -12.64
C THR A 117 0.69 -10.78 -12.18
N TYR A 118 0.84 -11.61 -11.15
CA TYR A 118 2.15 -12.13 -10.77
C TYR A 118 2.82 -12.79 -11.99
N ARG A 119 4.07 -12.39 -12.24
CA ARG A 119 4.93 -13.02 -13.24
C ARG A 119 6.19 -13.51 -12.56
N HIS A 120 6.54 -14.77 -12.79
CA HIS A 120 7.80 -15.32 -12.32
C HIS A 120 8.96 -14.47 -12.88
N ARG A 121 9.83 -13.97 -11.99
CA ARG A 121 10.98 -13.17 -12.41
C ARG A 121 12.00 -14.08 -13.11
N SER A 122 12.17 -13.90 -14.41
CA SER A 122 13.29 -14.51 -15.15
C SER A 122 14.50 -13.59 -15.09
N PHE A 123 15.64 -14.12 -14.65
CA PHE A 123 16.90 -13.41 -14.74
C PHE A 123 17.36 -13.34 -16.20
N ASP A 124 17.61 -12.14 -16.72
CA ASP A 124 18.28 -11.94 -18.01
C ASP A 124 19.76 -11.60 -17.79
N PRO A 125 20.70 -12.52 -18.05
CA PRO A 125 22.13 -12.25 -17.92
C PRO A 125 22.62 -11.08 -18.78
N LYS A 126 21.95 -10.75 -19.90
CA LYS A 126 22.34 -9.65 -20.78
C LYS A 126 21.96 -8.28 -20.19
N ALA A 127 20.89 -8.20 -19.41
CA ALA A 127 20.50 -6.97 -18.72
C ALA A 127 21.57 -6.51 -17.71
N VAL A 128 22.26 -7.46 -17.05
CA VAL A 128 23.35 -7.15 -16.09
C VAL A 128 24.57 -6.52 -16.77
N LYS A 129 24.88 -6.90 -18.01
CA LYS A 129 26.01 -6.31 -18.75
C LYS A 129 25.79 -4.83 -19.06
N LYS A 130 24.54 -4.38 -19.22
CA LYS A 130 24.21 -2.96 -19.44
C LYS A 130 24.42 -2.09 -18.19
N LEU A 131 24.29 -2.66 -16.99
CA LEU A 131 24.48 -1.93 -15.73
C LEU A 131 25.97 -1.66 -15.39
N LYS A 132 26.90 -2.43 -15.96
CA LYS A 132 28.36 -2.27 -15.73
C LYS A 132 29.05 -1.28 -16.69
N LEU A 133 28.30 -0.63 -17.58
CA LEU A 133 28.84 0.21 -18.65
C LEU A 133 28.38 1.68 -18.60
N SER A 134 27.85 2.13 -17.47
CA SER A 134 27.67 3.57 -17.20
C SER A 134 28.88 4.09 -16.44
N PRO A 135 29.69 5.01 -17.02
CA PRO A 135 30.75 5.72 -16.30
C PRO A 135 30.19 6.65 -15.22
#